data_AF-A0AAU9X846-F1
#
_entry.id   AF-A0AAU9X846-F1
#
_cell.length_a   1.000
_cell.length_b   1.000
_cell.length_c   1.000
_cell.angle_alpha   90.00
_cell.angle_beta   90.00
_cell.angle_gamma   90.00
#
_symmetry.space_group_name_H-M   'P 1'
#
loop_
_entity.id
_entity.type
_entity.pdbx_description
1 polymer ?
#
loop_
_entity_poly.entity_id
_entity_poly.type
_entity_poly.pdbx_seq_one_letter_code
_entity_poly.pdbx_strand_id
1 'polypeptide(L)'
;QNPCSRSPCAEGSTCRPNFSADNSFRCICPQGFTGTTCDIGIRRYSSKSSFSFCSIPSVITTISSTAAASKGYDPENPAISCEDVLLNRPESRSGAYYLNTEQGGVAHTYCHMDVIPGCGGGGWTLVMKIDGNEDTFSYHSNYWSNKNLFSEISGATGFDHEETKMPSYWSNNFTQICLGMRVGDLTEWLTIDRQASSLHSLIADNNHKPTSLGRDKWKSLIDESSLQLKCNKEGFNVKSPTTRNHSALTRIGIISNNEEDCNSCNSRIGIGSGGTRGGMDGNNSCGNEAGPFKSDNGAKHIKAHCYILIK
;
A
#
# COMPACT_ATOMS: atom_id res chain seq x y z
N GLN A 1 -29.84 -21.11 20.31
CA GLN A 1 -30.06 -20.29 21.52
C GLN A 1 -29.93 -18.83 21.12
N ASN A 2 -30.69 -17.90 21.71
CA ASN A 2 -30.49 -16.47 21.43
C ASN A 2 -29.38 -15.93 22.35
N PRO A 3 -28.23 -15.50 21.82
CA PRO A 3 -27.10 -15.03 22.64
C PRO A 3 -27.42 -13.75 23.45
N CYS A 4 -28.44 -12.98 23.06
CA CYS A 4 -28.90 -11.81 23.82
C CYS A 4 -29.75 -12.16 25.06
N SER A 5 -30.12 -13.44 25.27
CA SER A 5 -30.98 -13.86 26.39
C SER A 5 -30.33 -13.75 27.77
N ARG A 6 -28.99 -13.69 27.85
CA ARG A 6 -28.23 -13.51 29.10
C ARG A 6 -27.86 -12.04 29.37
N SER A 7 -28.42 -11.09 28.62
CA SER A 7 -28.13 -9.66 28.73
C SER A 7 -26.62 -9.33 28.74
N PRO A 8 -25.86 -9.70 27.69
CA PRO A 8 -24.41 -9.52 27.68
C PRO A 8 -23.97 -8.04 27.50
N CYS A 9 -24.86 -7.14 27.10
CA CYS A 9 -24.55 -5.72 26.94
C CYS A 9 -24.86 -4.93 28.22
N ALA A 10 -24.10 -3.87 28.47
CA ALA A 10 -24.31 -2.96 29.59
C ALA A 10 -25.70 -2.30 29.55
N GLU A 11 -26.21 -1.95 30.74
CA GLU A 11 -27.54 -1.35 30.93
C GLU A 11 -27.73 -0.11 30.05
N GLY A 12 -28.82 -0.06 29.28
CA GLY A 12 -29.10 0.99 28.30
C GLY A 12 -28.53 0.76 26.89
N SER A 13 -27.86 -0.37 26.64
CA SER A 13 -27.36 -0.77 25.30
C SER A 13 -28.31 -1.74 24.59
N THR A 14 -28.30 -1.75 23.25
CA THR A 14 -29.15 -2.64 22.44
C THR A 14 -28.37 -3.85 21.93
N CYS A 15 -28.77 -5.06 22.32
CA CYS A 15 -28.18 -6.31 21.82
C CYS A 15 -28.84 -6.75 20.50
N ARG A 16 -28.05 -6.98 19.45
CA ARG A 16 -28.51 -7.61 18.19
C ARG A 16 -27.85 -8.99 18.00
N PRO A 17 -28.62 -10.08 17.92
CA PRO A 17 -28.08 -11.38 17.58
C PRO A 17 -27.65 -11.41 16.11
N ASN A 18 -26.52 -12.06 15.84
CA ASN A 18 -26.04 -12.31 14.48
C ASN A 18 -26.26 -13.80 14.16
N PHE A 19 -27.21 -14.07 13.27
CA PHE A 19 -27.65 -15.43 12.95
C PHE A 19 -26.79 -16.13 11.87
N SER A 20 -25.81 -15.42 11.30
CA SER A 20 -24.96 -15.92 10.21
C SER A 20 -23.60 -16.47 10.68
N ALA A 21 -23.23 -16.27 11.95
CA ALA A 21 -22.01 -16.80 12.55
C ALA A 21 -22.32 -17.36 13.94
N ASP A 22 -21.91 -18.60 14.19
CA ASP A 22 -22.13 -19.40 15.40
C ASP A 22 -22.41 -18.59 16.66
N ASN A 23 -23.70 -18.48 17.01
CA ASN A 23 -24.17 -17.97 18.30
C ASN A 23 -23.60 -16.60 18.71
N SER A 24 -23.27 -15.74 17.74
CA SER A 24 -22.62 -14.44 17.98
C SER A 24 -23.62 -13.29 18.18
N PHE A 25 -23.22 -12.25 18.92
CA PHE A 25 -24.05 -11.06 19.19
C PHE A 25 -23.23 -9.78 19.01
N ARG A 26 -23.93 -8.66 18.79
CA ARG A 26 -23.33 -7.31 18.74
C ARG A 26 -24.12 -6.35 19.62
N CYS A 27 -23.42 -5.63 20.49
CA CYS A 27 -23.99 -4.54 21.27
C CYS A 27 -23.92 -3.22 20.50
N ILE A 28 -25.00 -2.44 20.53
CA ILE A 28 -25.03 -1.05 20.06
C ILE A 28 -24.98 -0.16 21.30
N CYS A 29 -23.87 0.56 21.47
CA CYS A 29 -23.61 1.34 22.66
C CYS A 29 -24.32 2.70 22.63
N PRO A 30 -24.89 3.15 23.77
CA PRO A 30 -25.42 4.50 23.90
C PRO A 30 -24.28 5.54 23.88
N GLN A 31 -24.63 6.81 23.64
CA GLN A 31 -23.64 7.89 23.62
C GLN A 31 -22.85 7.94 24.93
N GLY A 32 -21.52 7.97 24.82
CA GLY A 32 -20.63 8.01 25.97
C GLY A 32 -20.21 6.64 26.49
N PHE A 33 -20.53 5.54 25.81
CA PHE A 33 -20.08 4.19 26.14
C PHE A 33 -19.48 3.50 24.91
N THR A 34 -18.48 2.64 25.13
CA THR A 34 -17.76 1.88 24.11
C THR A 34 -17.37 0.48 24.64
N GLY A 35 -16.72 -0.33 23.81
CA GLY A 35 -16.37 -1.73 24.10
C GLY A 35 -17.34 -2.73 23.48
N THR A 36 -16.95 -4.00 23.43
CA THR A 36 -17.76 -5.09 22.84
C THR A 36 -19.08 -5.32 23.58
N THR A 37 -19.10 -5.00 24.87
CA THR A 37 -20.26 -5.08 25.76
C THR A 37 -20.77 -3.71 26.24
N CYS A 38 -20.24 -2.60 25.71
CA CYS A 38 -20.63 -1.24 26.05
C CYS A 38 -20.44 -0.85 27.54
N ASP A 39 -19.56 -1.54 28.25
CA ASP A 39 -19.23 -1.36 29.67
C ASP A 39 -18.14 -0.29 29.90
N ILE A 40 -17.51 0.22 28.84
CA ILE A 40 -16.45 1.21 28.94
C ILE A 40 -17.03 2.61 28.75
N GLY A 41 -17.12 3.40 29.83
CA GLY A 41 -17.54 4.79 29.76
C GLY A 41 -16.48 5.70 29.11
N ILE A 42 -16.88 6.45 28.08
CA ILE A 42 -16.08 7.51 27.44
C ILE A 42 -16.08 8.71 28.38
N ARG A 43 -15.02 8.83 29.19
CA ARG A 43 -14.83 10.00 30.07
C ARG A 43 -14.56 11.24 29.21
N ARG A 44 -15.57 12.11 29.08
CA ARG A 44 -15.36 13.50 28.63
C ARG A 44 -14.68 14.25 29.77
N TYR A 45 -13.43 14.66 29.56
CA TYR A 45 -12.77 15.61 30.46
C TYR A 45 -13.46 16.97 30.33
N SER A 46 -14.45 17.22 31.19
CA SER A 46 -14.99 18.55 31.42
C SER A 46 -14.09 19.23 32.46
N SER A 47 -13.34 20.25 32.02
CA SER A 47 -12.60 21.12 32.92
C SER A 47 -13.59 21.96 33.73
N LYS A 48 -13.74 21.63 35.02
CA LYS A 48 -14.07 22.56 36.12
C LYS A 48 -14.24 21.80 37.43
N SER A 49 -13.29 21.96 38.36
CA SER A 49 -13.63 22.13 39.77
C SER A 49 -12.47 22.78 40.53
N SER A 50 -12.83 23.84 41.25
CA SER A 50 -12.04 24.54 42.27
C SER A 50 -11.63 23.59 43.40
N PHE A 51 -10.37 23.59 43.80
CA PHE A 51 -9.91 22.97 45.04
C PHE A 51 -8.99 23.92 45.81
N SER A 52 -9.30 24.06 47.10
CA SER A 52 -8.58 24.86 48.08
C SER A 52 -7.31 24.16 48.59
N PHE A 53 -6.37 24.97 49.04
CA PHE A 53 -4.95 24.74 49.32
C PHE A 53 -4.56 23.57 50.23
N CYS A 54 -3.37 23.02 49.99
CA CYS A 54 -2.41 22.67 51.06
C CYS A 54 -0.99 22.99 50.59
N SER A 55 -0.28 23.87 51.31
CA SER A 55 1.02 24.43 50.94
C SER A 55 2.18 23.52 51.38
N ILE A 56 2.99 23.06 50.44
CA ILE A 56 4.31 22.44 50.66
C ILE A 56 5.30 23.16 49.72
N PRO A 57 6.53 23.50 50.17
CA PRO A 57 7.45 24.32 49.39
C PRO A 57 7.82 23.70 48.04
N SER A 58 7.60 24.50 47.00
CA SER A 58 7.73 24.18 45.57
C SER A 58 9.17 23.90 45.13
N VAL A 59 9.42 22.67 44.71
CA VAL A 59 10.23 22.44 43.49
C VAL A 59 9.26 21.88 42.46
N ILE A 60 8.49 22.79 41.84
CA ILE A 60 7.62 22.45 40.73
C ILE A 60 8.51 22.44 39.48
N THR A 61 9.05 21.27 39.16
CA THR A 61 9.37 20.98 37.76
C THR A 61 8.03 20.87 37.05
N THR A 62 7.61 21.92 36.36
CA THR A 62 6.45 21.87 35.47
C THR A 62 6.81 20.94 34.32
N ILE A 63 6.57 19.64 34.48
CA ILE A 63 6.43 18.76 33.32
C ILE A 63 5.04 19.07 32.77
N SER A 64 4.98 20.10 31.92
CA SER A 64 3.87 20.28 31.01
C SER A 64 3.91 19.08 30.05
N SER A 65 3.27 17.97 30.42
CA SER A 65 2.98 16.91 29.45
C SER A 65 1.79 17.39 28.62
N THR A 66 2.02 18.37 27.75
CA THR A 66 1.24 18.42 26.52
C THR A 66 1.60 17.12 25.81
N ALA A 67 0.78 16.08 25.93
CA ALA A 67 0.88 14.97 25.01
C ALA A 67 0.72 15.60 23.63
N ALA A 68 1.82 15.74 22.89
CA ALA A 68 1.79 16.29 21.55
C ALA A 68 0.74 15.48 20.79
N ALA A 69 -0.26 16.16 20.21
CA ALA A 69 -1.33 15.49 19.49
C ALA A 69 -0.70 14.55 18.46
N SER A 70 -0.90 13.24 18.63
CA SER A 70 -0.22 12.24 17.82
C SER A 70 -0.75 12.32 16.39
N LYS A 71 0.08 12.77 15.46
CA LYS A 71 -0.33 12.97 14.06
C LYS A 71 -0.72 11.64 13.43
N GLY A 72 -1.79 11.67 12.65
CA GLY A 72 -2.29 10.51 11.90
C GLY A 72 -3.08 9.49 12.74
N TYR A 73 -3.25 9.71 14.04
CA TYR A 73 -4.10 8.85 14.89
C TYR A 73 -5.56 9.29 14.92
N ASP A 74 -5.84 10.51 14.47
CA ASP A 74 -7.17 11.12 14.47
C ASP A 74 -7.42 11.83 13.12
N PRO A 75 -8.61 11.71 12.51
CA PRO A 75 -8.94 12.41 11.27
C PRO A 75 -8.93 13.94 11.37
N GLU A 76 -9.04 14.52 12.57
CA GLU A 76 -8.90 15.96 12.83
C GLU A 76 -7.43 16.40 12.95
N ASN A 77 -6.50 15.45 13.13
CA ASN A 77 -5.06 15.67 13.17
C ASN A 77 -4.29 14.72 12.22
N PRO A 78 -4.58 14.75 10.91
CA PRO A 78 -3.95 13.87 9.93
C PRO A 78 -2.47 14.20 9.74
N ALA A 79 -1.66 13.16 9.52
CA ALA A 79 -0.25 13.32 9.16
C ALA A 79 -0.09 13.61 7.66
N ILE A 80 1.04 14.17 7.22
CA ILE A 80 1.27 14.36 5.78
C ILE A 80 1.76 13.10 5.07
N SER A 81 2.38 12.16 5.79
CA SER A 81 2.87 10.88 5.29
C SER A 81 3.07 9.91 6.45
N CYS A 82 3.30 8.63 6.16
CA CYS A 82 3.66 7.65 7.18
C CYS A 82 5.01 7.95 7.84
N GLU A 83 5.93 8.61 7.14
CA GLU A 83 7.18 9.10 7.71
C GLU A 83 6.93 10.21 8.74
N ASP A 84 6.00 11.15 8.47
CA ASP A 84 5.62 12.19 9.45
C ASP A 84 4.99 11.58 10.71
N VAL A 85 4.19 10.50 10.57
CA VAL A 85 3.69 9.74 11.72
C VAL A 85 4.86 9.17 12.54
N LEU A 86 5.81 8.50 11.89
CA LEU A 86 6.91 7.83 12.56
C LEU A 86 7.89 8.82 13.20
N LEU A 87 8.15 9.96 12.56
CA LEU A 87 8.96 11.05 13.13
C LEU A 87 8.28 11.72 14.32
N ASN A 88 6.95 11.88 14.28
CA ASN A 88 6.18 12.41 15.39
C ASN A 88 6.13 11.44 16.58
N ARG A 89 6.05 10.14 16.29
CA ARG A 89 5.86 9.09 17.28
C ARG A 89 6.65 7.82 16.89
N PRO A 90 7.93 7.70 17.29
CA PRO A 90 8.82 6.61 16.87
C PRO A 90 8.38 5.20 17.26
N GLU A 91 7.51 5.04 18.26
CA GLU A 91 6.96 3.75 18.68
C GLU A 91 5.72 3.30 17.88
N SER A 92 5.33 4.08 16.86
CA SER A 92 4.21 3.76 15.97
C SER A 92 4.44 2.39 15.31
N ARG A 93 3.41 1.54 15.32
CA ARG A 93 3.46 0.21 14.70
C ARG A 93 2.82 0.25 13.31
N SER A 94 3.16 -0.74 12.48
CA SER A 94 2.50 -0.92 11.18
C SER A 94 0.98 -1.03 11.34
N GLY A 95 0.23 -0.30 10.53
CA GLY A 95 -1.23 -0.16 10.66
C GLY A 95 -1.77 1.01 9.84
N ALA A 96 -3.08 1.25 9.88
CA ALA A 96 -3.68 2.36 9.15
C ALA A 96 -3.75 3.65 9.95
N TYR A 97 -3.36 4.74 9.29
CA TYR A 97 -3.29 6.10 9.85
C TYR A 97 -4.03 7.08 8.94
N TYR A 98 -4.46 8.20 9.51
CA TYR A 98 -5.12 9.29 8.79
C TYR A 98 -4.09 10.20 8.14
N LEU A 99 -4.07 10.21 6.81
CA LEU A 99 -3.14 11.02 6.03
C LEU A 99 -3.88 12.13 5.28
N ASN A 100 -3.24 13.29 5.19
CA ASN A 100 -3.70 14.41 4.37
C ASN A 100 -3.70 14.04 2.89
N THR A 101 -4.74 14.46 2.19
CA THR A 101 -4.87 14.34 0.74
C THR A 101 -5.07 15.73 0.11
N GLU A 102 -5.15 15.79 -1.21
CA GLU A 102 -5.41 17.05 -1.91
C GLU A 102 -6.71 17.73 -1.42
N GLN A 103 -6.75 19.06 -1.47
CA GLN A 103 -7.92 19.88 -1.11
C GLN A 103 -8.41 19.72 0.34
N GLY A 104 -7.53 19.30 1.25
CA GLY A 104 -7.86 19.13 2.68
C GLY A 104 -8.65 17.87 2.98
N GLY A 105 -8.68 16.91 2.05
CA GLY A 105 -9.22 15.58 2.31
C GLY A 105 -8.34 14.77 3.25
N VAL A 106 -8.91 13.70 3.79
CA VAL A 106 -8.21 12.77 4.70
C VAL A 106 -8.49 11.35 4.26
N ALA A 107 -7.46 10.50 4.24
CA ALA A 107 -7.58 9.08 3.87
C ALA A 107 -7.01 8.18 4.98
N HIS A 108 -7.68 7.06 5.25
CA HIS A 108 -7.19 6.05 6.20
C HIS A 108 -6.30 5.05 5.45
N THR A 109 -5.00 5.29 5.47
CA THR A 109 -4.02 4.58 4.63
C THR A 109 -3.08 3.75 5.48
N TYR A 110 -2.76 2.54 5.02
CA TYR A 110 -1.78 1.69 5.67
C TYR A 110 -0.37 2.29 5.61
N CYS A 111 0.24 2.37 6.79
CA CYS A 111 1.63 2.72 7.00
C CYS A 111 2.41 1.50 7.47
N HIS A 112 3.51 1.20 6.80
CA HIS A 112 4.47 0.20 7.26
C HIS A 112 5.58 0.89 8.05
N MET A 113 5.61 0.64 9.37
CA MET A 113 6.52 1.32 10.31
C MET A 113 7.76 0.48 10.65
N ASP A 114 7.77 -0.78 10.26
CA ASP A 114 8.89 -1.68 10.50
C ASP A 114 9.91 -1.62 9.35
N VAL A 115 11.05 -2.30 9.54
CA VAL A 115 12.08 -2.41 8.50
C VAL A 115 11.59 -3.35 7.40
N ILE A 116 11.63 -2.89 6.15
CA ILE A 116 11.43 -3.74 4.97
C ILE A 116 12.81 -4.15 4.44
N PRO A 117 13.15 -5.45 4.38
CA PRO A 117 14.38 -5.92 3.77
C PRO A 117 14.55 -5.34 2.36
N GLY A 118 15.73 -4.79 2.05
CA GLY A 118 15.99 -4.15 0.75
C GLY A 118 15.55 -2.67 0.66
N CYS A 119 14.52 -2.24 1.39
CA CYS A 119 14.05 -0.84 1.41
C CYS A 119 14.49 -0.03 2.63
N GLY A 120 14.85 -0.67 3.73
CA GLY A 120 15.36 -0.02 4.92
C GLY A 120 14.27 0.29 5.95
N GLY A 121 14.46 1.37 6.72
CA GLY A 121 13.60 1.72 7.85
C GLY A 121 12.12 1.95 7.49
N GLY A 122 11.28 2.11 8.50
CA GLY A 122 9.84 2.31 8.35
C GLY A 122 9.41 3.69 7.86
N GLY A 123 8.10 3.94 7.96
CA GLY A 123 7.47 5.18 7.48
C GLY A 123 7.00 5.09 6.03
N TRP A 124 6.84 3.87 5.50
CA TRP A 124 6.40 3.64 4.13
C TRP A 124 4.89 3.80 4.01
N THR A 125 4.46 4.62 3.06
CA THR A 125 3.04 4.88 2.77
C THR A 125 2.56 3.94 1.67
N LEU A 126 1.52 3.12 1.93
CA LEU A 126 0.92 2.27 0.92
C LEU A 126 0.24 3.13 -0.16
N VAL A 127 0.47 2.77 -1.42
CA VAL A 127 -0.07 3.48 -2.58
C VAL A 127 -1.04 2.61 -3.38
N MET A 128 -0.60 1.40 -3.72
CA MET A 128 -1.39 0.44 -4.47
C MET A 128 -1.08 -1.00 -4.05
N LYS A 129 -2.09 -1.85 -4.17
CA LYS A 129 -1.97 -3.31 -4.16
C LYS A 129 -2.58 -3.83 -5.46
N ILE A 130 -1.85 -4.68 -6.18
CA ILE A 130 -2.24 -5.23 -7.48
C ILE A 130 -2.20 -6.75 -7.40
N ASP A 131 -3.24 -7.42 -7.89
CA ASP A 131 -3.25 -8.87 -8.05
C ASP A 131 -2.94 -9.21 -9.51
N GLY A 132 -1.84 -9.94 -9.75
CA GLY A 132 -1.45 -10.41 -11.07
C GLY A 132 -2.47 -11.31 -11.76
N ASN A 133 -3.46 -11.83 -11.04
CA ASN A 133 -4.59 -12.59 -11.59
C ASN A 133 -5.73 -11.70 -12.11
N GLU A 134 -5.77 -10.43 -11.70
CA GLU A 134 -6.82 -9.48 -12.05
C GLU A 134 -6.33 -8.49 -13.12
N ASP A 135 -7.27 -7.97 -13.93
CA ASP A 135 -6.98 -7.02 -15.00
C ASP A 135 -7.17 -5.55 -14.61
N THR A 136 -7.67 -5.30 -13.38
CA THR A 136 -8.00 -3.98 -12.81
C THR A 136 -6.89 -2.96 -13.04
N PHE A 137 -5.65 -3.36 -12.77
CA PHE A 137 -4.47 -2.52 -12.90
C PHE A 137 -3.53 -2.96 -14.03
N SER A 138 -4.04 -3.62 -15.07
CA SER A 138 -3.27 -3.86 -16.30
C SER A 138 -2.64 -2.56 -16.85
N TYR A 139 -1.63 -2.67 -17.72
CA TYR A 139 -0.93 -1.48 -18.24
C TYR A 139 -1.88 -0.43 -18.83
N HIS A 140 -2.93 -0.87 -19.52
CA HIS A 140 -3.89 0.00 -20.19
C HIS A 140 -4.98 0.57 -19.27
N SER A 141 -5.00 0.16 -18.00
CA SER A 141 -5.98 0.63 -17.04
C SER A 141 -5.98 2.16 -16.91
N ASN A 142 -7.17 2.75 -16.91
CA ASN A 142 -7.34 4.19 -16.67
C ASN A 142 -6.98 4.59 -15.23
N TYR A 143 -6.87 3.62 -14.31
CA TYR A 143 -6.44 3.90 -12.94
C TYR A 143 -5.02 4.49 -12.87
N TRP A 144 -4.17 4.24 -13.86
CA TRP A 144 -2.83 4.84 -13.90
C TRP A 144 -2.84 6.36 -14.15
N SER A 145 -3.87 6.89 -14.82
CA SER A 145 -3.96 8.31 -15.22
C SER A 145 -5.07 9.09 -14.52
N ASN A 146 -6.03 8.42 -13.88
CA ASN A 146 -7.08 9.09 -13.10
C ASN A 146 -6.70 9.25 -11.61
N LYS A 147 -7.47 10.06 -10.89
CA LYS A 147 -7.39 10.22 -9.43
C LYS A 147 -8.54 9.50 -8.71
N ASN A 148 -9.01 8.39 -9.29
CA ASN A 148 -10.07 7.59 -8.70
C ASN A 148 -9.46 6.61 -7.69
N LEU A 149 -10.12 6.51 -6.54
CA LEU A 149 -9.87 5.51 -5.51
C LEU A 149 -10.37 4.13 -5.97
N PHE A 150 -9.70 3.07 -5.53
CA PHE A 150 -10.18 1.70 -5.69
C PHE A 150 -10.03 0.95 -4.37
N SER A 151 -11.12 0.34 -3.89
CA SER A 151 -11.20 -0.40 -2.61
C SER A 151 -10.50 0.29 -1.43
N GLU A 152 -11.16 1.29 -0.84
CA GLU A 152 -10.65 2.05 0.29
C GLU A 152 -10.36 1.19 1.52
N ILE A 153 -11.26 0.24 1.82
CA ILE A 153 -11.16 -0.63 2.98
C ILE A 153 -9.89 -1.48 2.91
N SER A 154 -9.57 -1.99 1.71
CA SER A 154 -8.33 -2.73 1.45
C SER A 154 -7.09 -1.84 1.56
N GLY A 155 -7.22 -0.52 1.40
CA GLY A 155 -6.11 0.42 1.60
C GLY A 155 -5.72 0.66 3.06
N ALA A 156 -6.59 0.28 4.00
CA ALA A 156 -6.33 0.35 5.44
C ALA A 156 -5.70 -0.96 5.99
N THR A 157 -5.55 -1.98 5.15
CA THR A 157 -4.92 -3.24 5.53
C THR A 157 -3.50 -3.35 4.99
N GLY A 158 -2.73 -4.27 5.56
CA GLY A 158 -1.34 -4.50 5.16
C GLY A 158 -1.19 -5.27 3.84
N PHE A 159 -0.16 -6.10 3.78
CA PHE A 159 0.20 -6.88 2.59
C PHE A 159 -0.65 -8.15 2.42
N ASP A 160 -1.97 -7.97 2.39
CA ASP A 160 -2.92 -9.00 1.97
C ASP A 160 -3.04 -9.05 0.44
N HIS A 161 -4.03 -9.80 -0.05
CA HIS A 161 -4.22 -10.09 -1.48
C HIS A 161 -5.30 -9.21 -2.13
N GLU A 162 -5.90 -8.29 -1.37
CA GLU A 162 -6.99 -7.45 -1.85
C GLU A 162 -6.44 -6.21 -2.55
N GLU A 163 -6.84 -6.02 -3.81
CA GLU A 163 -6.44 -4.88 -4.62
C GLU A 163 -6.87 -3.54 -4.01
N THR A 164 -6.04 -2.51 -4.17
CA THR A 164 -6.38 -1.14 -3.75
C THR A 164 -5.60 -0.11 -4.55
N LYS A 165 -6.17 1.08 -4.65
CA LYS A 165 -5.48 2.30 -5.08
C LYS A 165 -5.89 3.44 -4.16
N MET A 166 -4.92 3.98 -3.44
CA MET A 166 -5.12 4.98 -2.40
C MET A 166 -4.83 6.41 -2.86
N PRO A 167 -5.35 7.44 -2.17
CA PRO A 167 -5.11 8.84 -2.53
C PRO A 167 -3.65 9.26 -2.46
N SER A 168 -2.83 8.51 -1.71
CA SER A 168 -1.38 8.63 -1.70
C SER A 168 -0.75 8.47 -3.08
N TYR A 169 -1.42 7.83 -4.03
CA TYR A 169 -0.99 7.73 -5.43
C TYR A 169 -0.85 9.10 -6.11
N TRP A 170 -1.72 10.06 -5.77
CA TRP A 170 -1.72 11.39 -6.38
C TRP A 170 -1.43 12.54 -5.41
N SER A 171 -1.51 12.31 -4.10
CA SER A 171 -1.44 13.38 -3.08
C SER A 171 -0.11 13.47 -2.34
N ASN A 172 0.73 12.44 -2.36
CA ASN A 172 1.95 12.38 -1.58
C ASN A 172 3.19 12.52 -2.47
N ASN A 173 4.03 13.50 -2.15
CA ASN A 173 5.39 13.55 -2.67
C ASN A 173 6.25 12.46 -2.02
N PHE A 174 7.31 12.06 -2.71
CA PHE A 174 8.23 11.04 -2.23
C PHE A 174 9.61 11.21 -2.86
N THR A 175 10.58 10.55 -2.26
CA THR A 175 11.98 10.45 -2.75
C THR A 175 12.39 9.01 -3.04
N GLN A 176 11.68 8.03 -2.49
CA GLN A 176 11.92 6.61 -2.69
C GLN A 176 10.62 5.86 -2.95
N ILE A 177 10.71 4.80 -3.76
CA ILE A 177 9.63 3.83 -4.00
C ILE A 177 10.13 2.48 -3.51
N CYS A 178 9.32 1.77 -2.72
CA CYS A 178 9.55 0.38 -2.35
C CYS A 178 8.51 -0.49 -3.07
N LEU A 179 9.00 -1.38 -3.93
CA LEU A 179 8.19 -2.33 -4.68
C LEU A 179 8.30 -3.70 -4.01
N GLY A 180 7.15 -4.32 -3.76
CA GLY A 180 7.07 -5.69 -3.27
C GLY A 180 6.39 -6.59 -4.29
N MET A 181 6.87 -7.81 -4.44
CA MET A 181 6.18 -8.87 -5.18
C MET A 181 6.12 -10.12 -4.32
N ARG A 182 4.90 -10.61 -4.08
CA ARG A 182 4.62 -11.82 -3.30
C ARG A 182 4.20 -12.95 -4.21
N VAL A 183 4.90 -14.08 -4.10
CA VAL A 183 4.60 -15.34 -4.77
C VAL A 183 4.52 -16.44 -3.72
N GLY A 184 3.35 -17.03 -3.54
CA GLY A 184 3.07 -17.89 -2.38
C GLY A 184 3.23 -17.09 -1.08
N ASP A 185 4.12 -17.56 -0.19
CA ASP A 185 4.37 -16.90 1.10
C ASP A 185 5.62 -16.02 1.11
N LEU A 186 6.42 -16.04 0.04
CA LEU A 186 7.62 -15.23 -0.06
C LEU A 186 7.28 -13.87 -0.68
N THR A 187 7.70 -12.79 -0.02
CA THR A 187 7.63 -11.43 -0.56
C THR A 187 9.03 -10.87 -0.68
N GLU A 188 9.44 -10.55 -1.90
CA GLU A 188 10.72 -9.89 -2.17
C GLU A 188 10.50 -8.41 -2.49
N TRP A 189 11.52 -7.60 -2.18
CA TRP A 189 11.42 -6.15 -2.20
C TRP A 189 12.56 -5.50 -2.98
N LEU A 190 12.24 -4.40 -3.64
CA LEU A 190 13.18 -3.58 -4.41
C LEU A 190 12.92 -2.10 -4.18
N THR A 191 13.98 -1.34 -3.92
CA THR A 191 13.89 0.11 -3.80
C THR A 191 14.33 0.81 -5.07
N ILE A 192 13.62 1.90 -5.38
CA ILE A 192 13.95 2.80 -6.46
C ILE A 192 14.08 4.20 -5.88
N ASP A 193 15.28 4.78 -5.96
CA ASP A 193 15.50 6.18 -5.62
C ASP A 193 14.94 7.06 -6.75
N ARG A 194 13.83 7.74 -6.46
CA ARG A 194 13.12 8.58 -7.43
C ARG A 194 12.32 9.64 -6.69
N GLN A 195 12.60 10.90 -6.99
CA GLN A 195 11.79 12.01 -6.50
C GLN A 195 10.66 12.37 -7.47
N ALA A 196 9.46 12.55 -6.94
CA ALA A 196 8.31 13.09 -7.67
C ALA A 196 7.31 13.76 -6.70
N SER A 197 6.43 14.61 -7.22
CA SER A 197 5.34 15.19 -6.42
C SER A 197 4.22 14.19 -6.11
N SER A 198 4.08 13.14 -6.92
CA SER A 198 3.23 11.97 -6.69
C SER A 198 3.47 10.88 -7.75
N LEU A 199 2.99 9.67 -7.50
CA LEU A 199 3.18 8.55 -8.43
C LEU A 199 2.35 8.79 -9.71
N HIS A 200 1.18 9.43 -9.55
CA HIS A 200 0.37 9.95 -10.64
C HIS A 200 1.18 10.89 -11.55
N SER A 201 1.87 11.89 -11.01
CA SER A 201 2.68 12.83 -11.81
C SER A 201 3.80 12.12 -12.60
N LEU A 202 4.31 11.01 -12.05
CA LEU A 202 5.40 10.24 -12.65
C LEU A 202 4.89 9.32 -13.78
N ILE A 203 3.69 8.74 -13.63
CA ILE A 203 3.20 7.67 -14.52
C ILE A 203 2.12 8.15 -15.51
N ALA A 204 1.26 9.10 -15.14
CA ALA A 204 0.01 9.40 -15.85
C ALA A 204 0.21 9.90 -17.29
N ASP A 205 1.34 10.55 -17.59
CA ASP A 205 1.68 11.04 -18.94
C ASP A 205 2.00 9.91 -19.94
N ASN A 206 2.14 8.67 -19.47
CA ASN A 206 2.48 7.48 -20.26
C ASN A 206 3.82 7.61 -21.04
N ASN A 207 4.68 8.54 -20.62
CA ASN A 207 6.03 8.72 -21.18
C ASN A 207 7.02 7.88 -20.40
N HIS A 208 7.94 7.26 -21.14
CA HIS A 208 8.99 6.42 -20.57
C HIS A 208 9.94 7.26 -19.70
N LYS A 209 10.19 6.80 -18.47
CA LYS A 209 11.19 7.42 -17.58
C LYS A 209 12.16 6.33 -17.11
N PRO A 210 13.41 6.33 -17.60
CA PRO A 210 14.35 5.24 -17.34
C PRO A 210 14.76 5.18 -15.87
N THR A 211 14.99 3.97 -15.37
CA THR A 211 15.79 3.69 -14.18
C THR A 211 17.17 3.15 -14.56
N SER A 212 18.02 2.93 -13.56
CA SER A 212 19.37 2.38 -13.72
C SER A 212 19.66 1.35 -12.64
N LEU A 213 18.67 0.50 -12.32
CA LEU A 213 18.79 -0.54 -11.29
C LEU A 213 19.54 -1.76 -11.83
N GLY A 214 19.41 -2.01 -13.13
CA GLY A 214 19.97 -3.18 -13.78
C GLY A 214 19.09 -4.42 -13.66
N ARG A 215 19.33 -5.35 -14.58
CA ARG A 215 18.56 -6.59 -14.74
C ARG A 215 18.45 -7.41 -13.46
N ASP A 216 19.57 -7.63 -12.76
CA ASP A 216 19.62 -8.53 -11.61
C ASP A 216 18.74 -8.03 -10.45
N LYS A 217 18.63 -6.71 -10.29
CA LYS A 217 17.74 -6.08 -9.30
C LYS A 217 16.25 -6.28 -9.62
N TRP A 218 15.87 -6.26 -10.90
CA TRP A 218 14.50 -6.59 -11.29
C TRP A 218 14.21 -8.07 -11.14
N LYS A 219 15.18 -8.94 -11.45
CA LYS A 219 15.06 -10.39 -11.26
C LYS A 219 14.94 -10.79 -9.79
N SER A 220 15.56 -10.06 -8.87
CA SER A 220 15.49 -10.37 -7.43
C SER A 220 14.10 -10.17 -6.81
N LEU A 221 13.15 -9.53 -7.51
CA LEU A 221 11.77 -9.39 -7.03
C LEU A 221 10.97 -10.71 -7.08
N ILE A 222 11.38 -11.67 -7.91
CA ILE A 222 10.69 -12.94 -8.04
C ILE A 222 11.74 -14.03 -8.17
N ASP A 223 11.76 -14.94 -7.19
CA ASP A 223 12.61 -16.11 -7.26
C ASP A 223 12.31 -16.95 -8.51
N GLU A 224 13.34 -17.55 -9.09
CA GLU A 224 13.23 -18.31 -10.34
C GLU A 224 12.65 -17.53 -11.54
N SER A 225 12.67 -16.19 -11.50
CA SER A 225 12.23 -15.35 -12.62
C SER A 225 13.09 -15.53 -13.86
N SER A 226 12.48 -15.24 -15.02
CA SER A 226 13.10 -15.41 -16.32
C SER A 226 12.95 -14.17 -17.18
N LEU A 227 14.00 -13.82 -17.91
CA LEU A 227 13.99 -12.75 -18.90
C LEU A 227 14.85 -13.18 -20.09
N GLN A 228 14.57 -12.67 -21.29
CA GLN A 228 15.50 -12.81 -22.41
C GLN A 228 16.76 -11.96 -22.21
N LEU A 229 17.89 -12.37 -22.78
CA LEU A 229 19.22 -11.91 -22.34
C LEU A 229 19.69 -10.55 -22.86
N LYS A 230 19.06 -9.98 -23.91
CA LYS A 230 19.64 -8.86 -24.65
C LYS A 230 19.09 -7.50 -24.24
N CYS A 231 18.14 -6.93 -24.97
CA CYS A 231 17.50 -5.68 -24.56
C CYS A 231 17.05 -5.77 -23.08
N ASN A 232 17.29 -4.72 -22.30
CA ASN A 232 16.93 -4.62 -20.89
C ASN A 232 16.39 -3.21 -20.62
N LYS A 233 15.22 -2.89 -21.19
CA LYS A 233 14.63 -1.56 -21.05
C LYS A 233 13.86 -1.50 -19.74
N GLU A 234 14.25 -0.62 -18.83
CA GLU A 234 13.70 -0.54 -17.47
C GLU A 234 13.18 0.86 -17.10
N GLY A 235 12.30 0.91 -16.10
CA GLY A 235 11.84 2.13 -15.47
C GLY A 235 10.32 2.24 -15.42
N PHE A 236 9.81 3.44 -15.72
CA PHE A 236 8.38 3.76 -15.71
C PHE A 236 7.82 3.86 -17.13
N ASN A 237 6.59 3.40 -17.35
CA ASN A 237 5.90 3.36 -18.64
C ASN A 237 6.76 2.67 -19.73
N VAL A 238 7.25 1.49 -19.40
CA VAL A 238 8.13 0.70 -20.24
C VAL A 238 7.30 -0.03 -21.29
N LYS A 239 7.54 0.30 -22.55
CA LYS A 239 6.91 -0.35 -23.72
C LYS A 239 7.90 -0.46 -24.87
N SER A 240 7.74 -1.51 -25.66
CA SER A 240 8.38 -1.61 -26.97
C SER A 240 7.92 -0.47 -27.89
N PRO A 241 8.80 0.15 -28.69
CA PRO A 241 8.43 1.22 -29.62
C PRO A 241 7.40 0.79 -30.67
N THR A 242 7.43 -0.48 -31.08
CA THR A 242 6.47 -1.01 -32.05
C THR A 242 5.30 -1.67 -31.33
N THR A 243 4.11 -1.06 -31.43
CA THR A 243 2.86 -1.57 -30.82
C THR A 243 2.21 -2.70 -31.62
N ARG A 244 2.69 -2.97 -32.84
CA ARG A 244 2.04 -3.89 -33.80
C ARG A 244 2.03 -5.36 -33.40
N ASN A 245 2.67 -5.72 -32.28
CA ASN A 245 3.05 -7.10 -32.01
C ASN A 245 2.68 -7.61 -30.61
N HIS A 246 1.87 -6.86 -29.85
CA HIS A 246 1.52 -7.18 -28.46
C HIS A 246 2.77 -7.51 -27.61
N SER A 247 3.87 -6.79 -27.86
CA SER A 247 5.14 -6.93 -27.16
C SER A 247 4.99 -6.62 -25.67
N ALA A 248 5.97 -7.05 -24.89
CA ALA A 248 6.02 -6.82 -23.46
C ALA A 248 5.93 -5.32 -23.11
N LEU A 249 5.16 -5.02 -22.08
CA LEU A 249 4.96 -3.68 -21.55
C LEU A 249 4.62 -3.72 -20.06
N THR A 250 5.10 -2.73 -19.31
CA THR A 250 4.92 -2.62 -17.85
C THR A 250 4.98 -1.16 -17.39
N ARG A 251 4.14 -0.78 -16.42
CA ARG A 251 4.11 0.59 -15.87
C ARG A 251 5.30 0.86 -14.99
N ILE A 252 5.74 -0.14 -14.22
CA ILE A 252 6.97 -0.08 -13.44
C ILE A 252 7.65 -1.44 -13.59
N GLY A 253 8.84 -1.49 -14.18
CA GLY A 253 9.51 -2.77 -14.40
C GLY A 253 10.58 -2.75 -15.48
N ILE A 254 10.88 -3.95 -15.97
CA ILE A 254 11.80 -4.21 -17.06
C ILE A 254 11.12 -5.05 -18.14
N ILE A 255 11.41 -4.75 -19.40
CA ILE A 255 11.12 -5.62 -20.54
C ILE A 255 12.43 -6.04 -21.20
N SER A 256 12.47 -7.28 -21.68
CA SER A 256 13.65 -7.82 -22.33
C SER A 256 13.33 -8.55 -23.62
N ASN A 257 14.36 -8.61 -24.48
CA ASN A 257 14.28 -9.23 -25.79
C ASN A 257 15.48 -10.16 -26.04
N ASN A 258 15.39 -11.03 -27.05
CA ASN A 258 16.53 -11.82 -27.52
C ASN A 258 17.35 -11.13 -28.63
N GLU A 259 16.87 -9.99 -29.14
CA GLU A 259 17.61 -9.05 -29.97
C GLU A 259 18.15 -7.86 -29.14
N GLU A 260 19.17 -7.17 -29.67
CA GLU A 260 19.75 -5.99 -29.00
C GLU A 260 18.74 -4.85 -28.89
N ASP A 261 17.83 -4.74 -29.86
CA ASP A 261 16.77 -3.76 -29.84
C ASP A 261 15.55 -4.21 -29.02
N CYS A 262 14.81 -3.22 -28.53
CA CYS A 262 13.64 -3.42 -27.68
C CYS A 262 12.31 -3.37 -28.46
N ASN A 263 12.31 -3.66 -29.76
CA ASN A 263 11.11 -3.50 -30.59
C ASN A 263 10.11 -4.65 -30.44
N SER A 264 10.59 -5.84 -30.07
CA SER A 264 9.82 -7.08 -30.06
C SER A 264 9.95 -7.89 -28.76
N CYS A 265 10.14 -7.19 -27.64
CA CYS A 265 10.29 -7.80 -26.32
C CYS A 265 9.18 -8.82 -26.04
N ASN A 266 9.58 -10.00 -25.56
CA ASN A 266 8.67 -11.08 -25.20
C ASN A 266 9.02 -11.69 -23.83
N SER A 267 9.62 -10.87 -22.97
CA SER A 267 9.77 -11.13 -21.55
C SER A 267 9.68 -9.83 -20.73
N ARG A 268 9.19 -9.92 -19.50
CA ARG A 268 8.99 -8.80 -18.57
C ARG A 268 8.98 -9.25 -17.12
N ILE A 269 9.39 -8.34 -16.24
CA ILE A 269 9.09 -8.36 -14.81
C ILE A 269 8.55 -6.98 -14.47
N GLY A 270 7.39 -6.89 -13.82
CA GLY A 270 6.88 -5.59 -13.40
C GLY A 270 5.42 -5.56 -12.99
N ILE A 271 5.01 -4.36 -12.59
CA ILE A 271 3.69 -3.99 -12.10
C ILE A 271 2.97 -3.16 -13.16
N GLY A 272 1.68 -3.41 -13.36
CA GLY A 272 0.87 -2.68 -14.32
C GLY A 272 1.20 -3.08 -15.74
N SER A 273 0.96 -4.34 -16.04
CA SER A 273 1.76 -5.07 -17.01
C SER A 273 0.83 -5.67 -18.08
N GLY A 274 1.35 -5.96 -19.29
CA GLY A 274 0.59 -6.66 -20.34
C GLY A 274 1.45 -7.16 -21.51
N GLY A 275 0.79 -7.60 -22.58
CA GLY A 275 1.42 -8.13 -23.80
C GLY A 275 1.37 -9.65 -23.88
N THR A 276 1.24 -10.18 -25.11
CA THR A 276 1.03 -11.61 -25.41
C THR A 276 2.07 -12.21 -26.34
N ARG A 277 3.05 -11.42 -26.79
CA ARG A 277 4.10 -11.89 -27.70
C ARG A 277 4.90 -13.04 -27.11
N GLY A 278 5.26 -14.02 -27.93
CA GLY A 278 6.09 -15.14 -27.47
C GLY A 278 5.40 -16.07 -26.46
N GLY A 279 4.07 -16.01 -26.37
CA GLY A 279 3.26 -16.87 -25.50
C GLY A 279 3.05 -16.31 -24.09
N MET A 280 3.44 -15.07 -23.81
CA MET A 280 3.16 -14.42 -22.52
C MET A 280 1.65 -14.37 -22.22
N ASP A 281 1.28 -14.49 -20.95
CA ASP A 281 -0.07 -14.22 -20.49
C ASP A 281 -0.30 -12.70 -20.44
N GLY A 282 -1.20 -12.20 -21.30
CA GLY A 282 -1.57 -10.78 -21.38
C GLY A 282 -2.39 -10.31 -20.18
N ASN A 283 -3.02 -11.23 -19.45
CA ASN A 283 -3.81 -10.93 -18.25
C ASN A 283 -2.94 -10.90 -16.99
N ASN A 284 -1.67 -11.29 -17.07
CA ASN A 284 -0.73 -11.10 -15.97
C ASN A 284 -0.41 -9.60 -15.81
N SER A 285 -1.15 -8.94 -14.93
CA SER A 285 -1.02 -7.51 -14.64
C SER A 285 0.14 -7.19 -13.70
N CYS A 286 0.61 -8.19 -12.94
CA CYS A 286 1.80 -8.08 -12.11
C CYS A 286 2.52 -9.41 -11.90
N GLY A 287 3.81 -9.42 -12.21
CA GLY A 287 4.68 -10.57 -11.99
C GLY A 287 5.75 -10.72 -13.07
N ASN A 288 6.05 -11.96 -13.45
CA ASN A 288 7.02 -12.31 -14.47
C ASN A 288 6.38 -13.09 -15.63
N GLU A 289 6.66 -12.64 -16.85
CA GLU A 289 6.32 -13.34 -18.08
C GLU A 289 7.57 -13.48 -18.93
N ALA A 290 7.82 -14.68 -19.47
CA ALA A 290 8.90 -14.92 -20.41
C ALA A 290 8.54 -16.04 -21.38
N GLY A 291 8.71 -15.78 -22.67
CA GLY A 291 8.55 -16.81 -23.70
C GLY A 291 9.63 -17.91 -23.63
N PRO A 292 9.45 -19.05 -24.32
CA PRO A 292 10.38 -20.17 -24.26
C PRO A 292 11.72 -19.93 -24.98
N PHE A 293 11.79 -18.96 -25.88
CA PHE A 293 12.96 -18.76 -26.72
C PHE A 293 14.02 -17.88 -26.05
N LYS A 294 15.21 -18.43 -25.78
CA LYS A 294 16.39 -17.68 -25.26
C LYS A 294 16.14 -16.87 -23.98
N SER A 295 15.18 -17.32 -23.16
CA SER A 295 14.95 -16.81 -21.81
C SER A 295 15.89 -17.52 -20.85
N ASP A 296 16.49 -16.76 -19.93
CA ASP A 296 17.60 -17.24 -19.12
C ASP A 296 17.22 -18.30 -18.08
N ASN A 297 15.95 -18.38 -17.68
CA ASN A 297 15.41 -19.45 -16.84
C ASN A 297 14.16 -20.10 -17.48
N GLY A 298 14.18 -20.28 -18.80
CA GLY A 298 13.09 -20.92 -19.55
C GLY A 298 11.81 -20.08 -19.59
N ALA A 299 10.71 -20.70 -20.03
CA ALA A 299 9.40 -20.04 -20.06
C ALA A 299 8.84 -19.88 -18.64
N LYS A 300 8.25 -18.72 -18.34
CA LYS A 300 7.64 -18.42 -17.04
C LYS A 300 6.35 -17.64 -17.20
N HIS A 301 5.37 -17.99 -16.38
CA HIS A 301 4.06 -17.33 -16.24
C HIS A 301 3.75 -17.18 -14.74
N ILE A 302 4.46 -16.28 -14.07
CA ILE A 302 4.37 -16.11 -12.61
C ILE A 302 3.51 -14.87 -12.32
N LYS A 303 2.35 -15.09 -11.70
CA LYS A 303 1.49 -14.03 -11.18
C LYS A 303 1.83 -13.78 -9.72
N ALA A 304 1.91 -12.51 -9.34
CA ALA A 304 2.27 -12.09 -8.00
C ALA A 304 1.24 -11.11 -7.43
N HIS A 305 1.14 -11.05 -6.10
CA HIS A 305 0.52 -9.90 -5.43
C HIS A 305 1.59 -8.82 -5.25
N CYS A 306 1.31 -7.64 -5.76
CA CYS A 306 2.30 -6.58 -5.87
C CYS A 306 1.93 -5.38 -5.03
N TYR A 307 2.94 -4.80 -4.40
CA TYR A 307 2.81 -3.70 -3.44
C TYR A 307 3.64 -2.53 -3.92
N ILE A 308 3.04 -1.33 -3.93
CA ILE A 308 3.76 -0.09 -4.18
C ILE A 308 3.66 0.76 -2.92
N LEU A 309 4.80 1.06 -2.31
CA LEU A 309 4.91 2.01 -1.22
C LEU A 309 5.84 3.15 -1.59
N ILE A 310 5.62 4.31 -0.97
CA ILE A 310 6.44 5.51 -1.17
C ILE A 310 6.88 6.10 0.17
N LYS A 311 8.01 6.79 0.14
CA LYS A 311 8.59 7.54 1.24
C LYS A 311 9.26 8.81 0.71
#